data_AF-A0A7J6TYQ2-F1
#
_entry.id   AF-A0A7J6TYQ2-F1
#
_cell.length_a   1.000
_cell.length_b   1.000
_cell.length_c   1.000
_cell.angle_alpha   90.00
_cell.angle_beta   90.00
_cell.angle_gamma   90.00
#
_symmetry.space_group_name_H-M   'P 1'
#
loop_
_entity.id
_entity.type
_entity.pdbx_description
1 polymer ?
#
loop_
_entity_poly.entity_id
_entity_poly.type
_entity_poly.pdbx_seq_one_letter_code
_entity_poly.pdbx_strand_id
1 'polypeptide(L)'
;KNETLGGLLNATFGNAVEMIVSIQSLLLNLITVVKGSLLGSILSNLLLVLGMSFFFGGLGRRNKEQEFLETGPMTNMSMLLLACAAFAVPTVFKSSVGSEFSSSVQLDDTVLSISRVASIFLLLSYIGFLFFQLYTHLQVFESADDNQAQATMSIWSSMLILLASTVLVAVNSEYLVGSIEGVVSECNVSASFIGVILLPIIGNACEHVTSVRMAIMDKPVIA
;
A
#
# COMPACT_ATOMS: atom_id res chain seq x y z
N LYS A 1 -9.51 -22.15 11.56
CA LYS A 1 -10.24 -21.72 12.80
C LYS A 1 -9.82 -20.36 13.35
N ASN A 2 -8.76 -19.72 12.82
CA ASN A 2 -8.47 -18.30 13.08
C ASN A 2 -8.06 -17.59 11.76
N GLU A 3 -8.59 -18.00 10.59
CA GLU A 3 -8.30 -17.34 9.31
C GLU A 3 -8.66 -15.84 9.36
N THR A 4 -9.78 -15.49 10.00
CA THR A 4 -10.22 -14.08 10.18
C THR A 4 -9.19 -13.25 10.97
N LEU A 5 -8.61 -13.82 12.04
CA LEU A 5 -7.59 -13.14 12.85
C LEU A 5 -6.28 -13.01 12.07
N GLY A 6 -5.90 -14.06 11.31
CA GLY A 6 -4.75 -14.03 10.42
C GLY A 6 -4.90 -12.96 9.33
N GLY A 7 -6.08 -12.85 8.73
CA GLY A 7 -6.40 -11.83 7.73
C GLY A 7 -6.31 -10.40 8.29
N LEU A 8 -6.81 -10.17 9.52
CA LEU A 8 -6.69 -8.86 10.18
C LEU A 8 -5.24 -8.52 10.55
N LEU A 9 -4.48 -9.52 11.01
CA LEU A 9 -3.04 -9.36 11.28
C LEU A 9 -2.28 -9.05 9.99
N ASN A 10 -2.59 -9.71 8.88
CA ASN A 10 -1.97 -9.43 7.58
C ASN A 10 -2.31 -8.01 7.11
N ALA A 11 -3.58 -7.60 7.21
CA ALA A 11 -4.02 -6.25 6.84
C ALA A 11 -3.28 -5.14 7.62
N THR A 12 -2.93 -5.41 8.88
CA THR A 12 -2.25 -4.42 9.75
C THR A 12 -0.74 -4.49 9.64
N PHE A 13 -0.17 -5.69 9.82
CA PHE A 13 1.28 -5.88 9.90
C PHE A 13 1.95 -6.08 8.55
N GLY A 14 1.22 -6.45 7.50
CA GLY A 14 1.73 -6.45 6.12
C GLY A 14 2.15 -5.04 5.69
N ASN A 15 1.34 -4.04 6.06
CA ASN A 15 1.62 -2.63 5.76
C ASN A 15 2.31 -1.87 6.92
N ALA A 16 2.86 -2.57 7.92
CA ALA A 16 3.42 -1.92 9.11
C ALA A 16 4.62 -1.01 8.78
N VAL A 17 5.48 -1.41 7.84
CA VAL A 17 6.65 -0.62 7.44
C VAL A 17 6.20 0.73 6.89
N GLU A 18 5.25 0.74 5.96
CA GLU A 18 4.71 1.97 5.37
C GLU A 18 4.02 2.86 6.43
N MET A 19 3.24 2.25 7.33
CA MET A 19 2.55 2.97 8.41
C MET A 19 3.55 3.64 9.36
N ILE A 20 4.58 2.91 9.79
CA ILE A 20 5.62 3.42 10.70
C ILE A 20 6.38 4.58 10.04
N VAL A 21 6.86 4.40 8.80
CA VAL A 21 7.58 5.45 8.06
C VAL A 21 6.71 6.68 7.86
N SER A 22 5.43 6.50 7.55
CA SER A 22 4.47 7.60 7.36
C SER A 22 4.22 8.36 8.66
N ILE A 23 4.01 7.66 9.78
CA ILE A 23 3.81 8.30 11.10
C ILE A 23 5.05 9.09 11.50
N GLN A 24 6.26 8.51 11.37
CA GLN A 24 7.48 9.22 11.73
C GLN A 24 7.74 10.45 10.83
N SER A 25 7.46 10.33 9.54
CA SER A 25 7.53 11.46 8.60
C SER A 25 6.51 12.55 8.96
N LEU A 26 5.30 12.19 9.40
CA LEU A 26 4.31 13.16 9.91
C LEU A 26 4.78 13.86 11.19
N LEU A 27 5.40 13.13 12.13
CA LEU A 27 5.94 13.71 13.37
C LEU A 27 7.04 14.74 13.09
N LEU A 28 7.81 14.55 12.02
CA LEU A 28 8.83 15.49 11.55
C LEU A 28 8.28 16.54 10.56
N ASN A 29 6.95 16.68 10.42
CA ASN A 29 6.28 17.61 9.49
C ASN A 29 6.68 17.44 8.01
N LEU A 30 7.17 16.27 7.60
CA LEU A 30 7.52 15.95 6.23
C LEU A 30 6.28 15.56 5.40
N ILE A 31 5.28 16.44 5.37
CA ILE A 31 3.98 16.18 4.75
C ILE A 31 4.11 15.85 3.26
N THR A 32 5.03 16.51 2.55
CA THR A 32 5.31 16.24 1.13
C THR A 32 5.84 14.82 0.92
N VAL A 33 6.69 14.34 1.83
CA VAL A 33 7.23 12.98 1.77
C VAL A 33 6.12 11.96 2.01
N VAL A 34 5.25 12.17 3.01
CA VAL A 34 4.12 11.27 3.32
C VAL A 34 3.12 11.19 2.18
N LYS A 35 2.73 12.34 1.61
CA LYS A 35 1.84 12.36 0.44
C LYS A 35 2.49 11.66 -0.75
N GLY A 36 3.78 11.88 -0.94
CA GLY A 36 4.58 11.23 -1.97
C GLY A 36 4.64 9.72 -1.78
N SER A 37 4.91 9.23 -0.58
CA SER A 37 5.05 7.80 -0.29
C SER A 37 3.76 7.03 -0.47
N LEU A 38 2.62 7.58 -0.04
CA LEU A 38 1.31 6.96 -0.26
C LEU A 38 0.97 6.87 -1.75
N LEU A 39 1.16 7.97 -2.49
CA LEU A 39 0.92 7.99 -3.95
C LEU A 39 1.89 7.05 -4.68
N GLY A 40 3.15 7.06 -4.27
CA GLY A 40 4.20 6.24 -4.84
C GLY A 40 3.99 4.74 -4.58
N SER A 41 3.46 4.35 -3.42
CA SER A 41 3.07 2.97 -3.11
C SER A 41 1.98 2.47 -4.05
N ILE A 42 0.93 3.28 -4.27
CA ILE A 42 -0.12 2.98 -5.26
C ILE A 42 0.47 2.83 -6.66
N LEU A 43 1.32 3.77 -7.10
CA LEU A 43 1.95 3.72 -8.43
C LEU A 43 2.90 2.52 -8.58
N SER A 44 3.66 2.20 -7.54
CA SER A 44 4.57 1.07 -7.52
C SER A 44 3.81 -0.23 -7.72
N ASN A 45 2.73 -0.44 -6.98
CA ASN A 45 1.95 -1.67 -7.08
C ASN A 45 1.22 -1.76 -8.44
N LEU A 46 0.65 -0.65 -8.92
CA LEU A 46 -0.12 -0.63 -10.17
C LEU A 46 0.72 -0.71 -11.45
N LEU A 47 1.90 -0.10 -11.46
CA LEU A 47 2.72 0.00 -12.67
C LEU A 47 3.98 -0.84 -12.58
N LEU A 48 4.73 -0.68 -11.50
CA LEU A 48 6.06 -1.28 -11.37
C LEU A 48 5.95 -2.78 -11.11
N VAL A 49 5.21 -3.19 -10.07
CA VAL A 49 5.01 -4.60 -9.70
C VAL A 49 4.23 -5.31 -10.78
N LEU A 50 3.05 -4.79 -11.15
CA LEU A 50 2.23 -5.37 -12.20
C LEU A 50 3.00 -5.52 -13.51
N GLY A 51 3.75 -4.49 -13.92
CA GLY A 51 4.57 -4.51 -15.13
C GLY A 51 5.70 -5.54 -15.07
N MET A 52 6.41 -5.65 -13.94
CA MET A 52 7.43 -6.68 -13.76
C MET A 52 6.82 -8.09 -13.71
N SER A 53 5.69 -8.27 -13.05
CA SER A 53 4.97 -9.55 -13.00
C SER A 53 4.55 -9.99 -14.40
N PHE A 54 4.00 -9.11 -15.22
CA PHE A 54 3.66 -9.42 -16.61
C PHE A 54 4.91 -9.68 -17.46
N PHE A 55 5.95 -8.87 -17.31
CA PHE A 55 7.18 -9.02 -18.09
C PHE A 55 7.88 -10.36 -17.80
N PHE A 56 8.15 -10.66 -16.53
CA PHE A 56 8.85 -11.89 -16.14
C PHE A 56 7.94 -13.13 -16.14
N GLY A 57 6.65 -12.98 -15.84
CA GLY A 57 5.65 -14.05 -16.00
C GLY A 57 5.41 -14.42 -17.46
N GLY A 58 5.51 -13.47 -18.38
CA GLY A 58 5.44 -13.75 -19.83
C GLY A 58 6.76 -14.28 -20.42
N LEU A 59 7.90 -14.03 -19.77
CA LEU A 59 9.22 -14.35 -20.28
C LEU A 59 9.41 -15.88 -20.37
N GLY A 60 9.41 -16.42 -21.59
CA GLY A 60 9.54 -17.86 -21.86
C GLY A 60 8.22 -18.58 -22.16
N ARG A 61 7.07 -17.91 -21.99
CA ARG A 61 5.73 -18.44 -22.34
C ARG A 61 5.28 -17.95 -23.72
N ARG A 62 6.04 -18.27 -24.77
CA ARG A 62 5.72 -17.82 -26.14
C ARG A 62 4.35 -18.36 -26.59
N ASN A 63 3.43 -17.46 -26.94
CA ASN A 63 2.04 -17.75 -27.35
C ASN A 63 1.14 -18.37 -26.27
N LYS A 64 1.45 -18.19 -24.98
CA LYS A 64 0.58 -18.57 -23.87
C LYS A 64 0.29 -17.35 -23.00
N GLU A 65 -0.97 -17.16 -22.65
CA GLU A 65 -1.42 -16.08 -21.78
C GLU A 65 -1.62 -16.60 -20.35
N GLN A 66 -1.47 -15.71 -19.37
CA GLN A 66 -1.84 -15.99 -17.99
C GLN A 66 -3.27 -15.48 -17.78
N GLU A 67 -4.19 -16.37 -17.38
CA GLU A 67 -5.59 -16.02 -17.16
C GLU A 67 -5.83 -15.59 -15.71
N PHE A 68 -6.58 -14.49 -15.54
CA PHE A 68 -6.92 -13.88 -14.25
C PHE A 68 -8.45 -13.86 -14.10
N LEU A 69 -9.09 -15.04 -14.07
CA LEU A 69 -10.55 -15.17 -14.10
C LEU A 69 -11.14 -15.39 -12.70
N GLU A 70 -10.73 -14.58 -11.73
CA GLU A 70 -11.22 -14.70 -10.35
C GLU A 70 -11.92 -13.45 -9.84
N THR A 71 -12.99 -13.68 -9.07
CA THR A 71 -13.83 -12.64 -8.47
C THR A 71 -13.09 -11.86 -7.37
N GLY A 72 -12.14 -12.47 -6.67
CA GLY A 72 -11.33 -11.84 -5.62
C GLY A 72 -10.51 -10.65 -6.15
N PRO A 73 -9.57 -10.87 -7.11
CA PRO A 73 -8.80 -9.80 -7.73
C PRO A 73 -9.65 -8.67 -8.33
N MET A 74 -10.77 -9.00 -9.00
CA MET A 74 -11.69 -7.99 -9.54
C MET A 74 -12.30 -7.10 -8.45
N THR A 75 -12.67 -7.69 -7.30
CA THR A 75 -13.19 -6.93 -6.16
C THR A 75 -12.14 -5.98 -5.60
N ASN A 76 -10.89 -6.43 -5.46
CA ASN A 76 -9.77 -5.60 -5.01
C ASN A 76 -9.50 -4.44 -5.97
N MET A 77 -9.53 -4.69 -7.29
CA MET A 77 -9.38 -3.64 -8.30
C MET A 77 -10.48 -2.57 -8.20
N SER A 78 -11.74 -2.97 -7.93
CA SER A 78 -12.85 -2.03 -7.77
C SER A 78 -12.70 -1.14 -6.53
N MET A 79 -12.20 -1.71 -5.42
CA MET A 79 -11.91 -0.96 -4.19
C MET A 79 -10.73 -0.02 -4.36
N LEU A 80 -9.69 -0.45 -5.09
CA LEU A 80 -8.55 0.40 -5.43
C LEU A 80 -8.98 1.58 -6.33
N LEU A 81 -9.87 1.34 -7.30
CA LEU A 81 -10.43 2.41 -8.13
C LEU A 81 -11.19 3.45 -7.28
N LEU A 82 -12.02 2.99 -6.35
CA LEU A 82 -12.73 3.86 -5.40
C LEU A 82 -11.76 4.68 -4.54
N ALA A 83 -10.71 4.04 -4.03
CA ALA A 83 -9.67 4.70 -3.23
C ALA A 83 -8.92 5.78 -4.02
N CYS A 84 -8.46 5.45 -5.24
CA CYS A 84 -7.80 6.40 -6.13
C CYS A 84 -8.70 7.58 -6.50
N ALA A 85 -9.98 7.32 -6.80
CA ALA A 85 -10.94 8.37 -7.12
C ALA A 85 -11.17 9.32 -5.94
N ALA A 86 -11.43 8.78 -4.74
CA ALA A 86 -11.63 9.58 -3.54
C ALA A 86 -10.36 10.37 -3.15
N PHE A 87 -9.17 9.80 -3.32
CA PHE A 87 -7.89 10.48 -3.11
C PHE A 87 -7.64 11.62 -4.11
N ALA A 88 -8.13 11.49 -5.34
CA ALA A 88 -8.01 12.53 -6.35
C ALA A 88 -8.92 13.75 -6.09
N VAL A 89 -10.06 13.57 -5.40
CA VAL A 89 -11.07 14.63 -5.18
C VAL A 89 -10.49 15.92 -4.57
N PRO A 90 -9.74 15.89 -3.44
CA PRO A 90 -9.18 17.12 -2.87
C PRO A 90 -8.20 17.84 -3.81
N THR A 91 -7.44 17.08 -4.60
CA THR A 91 -6.45 17.61 -5.56
C THR A 91 -7.16 18.30 -6.73
N VAL A 92 -8.16 17.65 -7.32
CA VAL A 92 -8.97 18.21 -8.39
C VAL A 92 -9.73 19.44 -7.91
N PHE A 93 -10.31 19.40 -6.70
CA PHE A 93 -10.98 20.56 -6.11
C PHE A 93 -10.03 21.76 -5.99
N LYS A 94 -8.83 21.54 -5.41
CA LYS A 94 -7.80 22.59 -5.28
C LYS A 94 -7.38 23.17 -6.63
N SER A 95 -7.29 22.34 -7.68
CA SER A 95 -6.87 22.78 -9.01
C SER A 95 -7.97 23.49 -9.79
N SER A 96 -9.23 23.06 -9.65
CA SER A 96 -10.33 23.52 -10.50
C SER A 96 -11.12 24.69 -9.90
N VAL A 97 -11.31 24.69 -8.57
CA VAL A 97 -12.09 25.71 -7.85
C VAL A 97 -11.16 26.68 -7.11
N GLY A 98 -9.85 26.40 -7.09
CA GLY A 98 -8.93 27.13 -6.25
C GLY A 98 -8.79 28.62 -6.59
N SER A 99 -9.00 28.99 -7.86
CA SER A 99 -8.97 30.37 -8.31
C SER A 99 -10.18 31.21 -7.89
N GLU A 100 -11.25 30.59 -7.38
CA GLU A 100 -12.45 31.29 -6.91
C GLU A 100 -12.33 31.79 -5.46
N PHE A 101 -11.35 31.30 -4.71
CA PHE A 101 -11.13 31.70 -3.32
C PHE A 101 -10.21 32.92 -3.24
N SER A 102 -10.67 33.96 -2.54
CA SER A 102 -9.93 35.22 -2.35
C SER A 102 -8.71 35.10 -1.42
N SER A 103 -8.60 34.03 -0.63
CA SER A 103 -7.54 33.82 0.36
C SER A 103 -7.02 32.39 0.32
N SER A 104 -5.69 32.23 0.23
CA SER A 104 -5.04 30.90 0.24
C SER A 104 -5.34 30.10 1.51
N VAL A 105 -5.48 30.78 2.65
CA VAL A 105 -5.81 30.16 3.95
C VAL A 105 -7.19 29.50 3.91
N GLN A 106 -8.21 30.19 3.39
CA GLN A 106 -9.57 29.63 3.29
C GLN A 106 -9.62 28.41 2.36
N LEU A 107 -8.84 28.47 1.29
CA LEU A 107 -8.72 27.37 0.34
C LEU A 107 -8.08 26.14 1.00
N ASP A 108 -6.97 26.31 1.71
CA ASP A 108 -6.27 25.20 2.36
C ASP A 108 -7.12 24.58 3.49
N ASP A 109 -7.86 25.39 4.27
CA ASP A 109 -8.80 24.90 5.29
C ASP A 109 -9.95 24.08 4.68
N THR A 110 -10.47 24.54 3.53
CA THR A 110 -11.54 23.85 2.80
C THR A 110 -11.03 22.53 2.20
N VAL A 111 -9.87 22.54 1.57
CA VAL A 111 -9.21 21.33 1.02
C VAL A 111 -8.93 20.33 2.12
N LEU A 112 -8.49 20.78 3.30
CA LEU A 112 -8.25 19.92 4.45
C LEU A 112 -9.56 19.29 4.97
N SER A 113 -10.64 20.07 5.02
CA SER A 113 -11.96 19.58 5.42
C SER A 113 -12.49 18.51 4.44
N ILE A 114 -12.38 18.76 3.14
CA ILE A 114 -12.72 17.77 2.10
C ILE A 114 -11.87 16.51 2.23
N SER A 115 -10.56 16.67 2.47
CA SER A 115 -9.64 15.54 2.66
C SER A 115 -10.02 14.68 3.87
N ARG A 116 -10.43 15.30 4.98
CA ARG A 116 -10.90 14.59 6.18
C ARG A 116 -12.18 13.81 5.91
N VAL A 117 -13.15 14.42 5.23
CA VAL A 117 -14.40 13.72 4.84
C VAL A 117 -14.09 12.54 3.92
N ALA A 118 -13.22 12.72 2.92
CA ALA A 118 -12.79 11.64 2.03
C ALA A 118 -12.09 10.51 2.81
N SER A 119 -11.22 10.82 3.77
CA SER A 119 -10.56 9.79 4.60
C SER A 119 -11.53 9.01 5.49
N ILE A 120 -12.56 9.66 6.06
CA ILE A 120 -13.59 8.98 6.86
C ILE A 120 -14.41 8.05 5.98
N PHE A 121 -14.81 8.54 4.80
CA PHE A 121 -15.53 7.72 3.81
C PHE A 121 -14.71 6.49 3.40
N LEU A 122 -13.42 6.67 3.06
CA LEU A 122 -12.54 5.56 2.71
C LEU A 122 -12.33 4.58 3.86
N LEU A 123 -12.19 5.07 5.09
CA LEU A 123 -12.06 4.21 6.26
C LEU A 123 -13.32 3.37 6.48
N LEU A 124 -14.51 3.96 6.35
CA LEU A 124 -15.77 3.21 6.45
C LEU A 124 -15.92 2.19 5.31
N SER A 125 -15.57 2.58 4.09
CA SER A 125 -15.54 1.67 2.94
C SER A 125 -14.57 0.51 3.17
N TYR A 126 -13.39 0.78 3.73
CA TYR A 126 -12.39 -0.24 4.04
C TYR A 126 -12.85 -1.18 5.16
N ILE A 127 -13.47 -0.67 6.23
CA ILE A 127 -14.06 -1.51 7.28
C ILE A 127 -15.17 -2.40 6.71
N GLY A 128 -16.04 -1.85 5.86
CA GLY A 128 -17.06 -2.62 5.14
C GLY A 128 -16.45 -3.69 4.25
N PHE A 129 -15.36 -3.36 3.55
CA PHE A 129 -14.59 -4.30 2.74
C PHE A 129 -13.95 -5.41 3.59
N LEU A 130 -13.36 -5.09 4.74
CA LEU A 130 -12.82 -6.10 5.66
C LEU A 130 -13.91 -7.03 6.19
N PHE A 131 -15.09 -6.51 6.51
CA PHE A 131 -16.24 -7.35 6.88
C PHE A 131 -16.69 -8.24 5.72
N PHE A 132 -16.66 -7.72 4.50
CA PHE A 132 -16.94 -8.48 3.29
C PHE A 132 -15.94 -9.63 3.11
N GLN A 133 -14.64 -9.31 3.13
CA GLN A 133 -13.53 -10.22 2.89
C GLN A 133 -13.36 -11.28 3.98
N LEU A 134 -13.49 -10.90 5.26
CA LEU A 134 -13.17 -11.78 6.38
C LEU A 134 -14.37 -12.56 6.94
N TYR A 135 -15.60 -12.18 6.56
CA TYR A 135 -16.81 -12.80 7.11
C TYR A 135 -17.79 -13.24 6.02
N THR A 136 -18.33 -12.32 5.22
CA THR A 136 -19.45 -12.67 4.33
C THR A 136 -19.04 -13.45 3.08
N HIS A 137 -17.87 -13.15 2.52
CA HIS A 137 -17.38 -13.70 1.25
C HIS A 137 -15.98 -14.30 1.39
N LEU A 138 -15.66 -14.85 2.57
CA LEU A 138 -14.35 -15.47 2.86
C LEU A 138 -13.91 -16.47 1.77
N GLN A 139 -14.86 -17.28 1.28
CA GLN A 139 -14.62 -18.29 0.23
C GLN A 139 -14.16 -17.71 -1.12
N VAL A 140 -14.40 -16.43 -1.38
CA VAL A 140 -13.97 -15.73 -2.61
C VAL A 140 -12.50 -15.30 -2.52
N PHE A 141 -11.96 -15.19 -1.30
CA PHE A 141 -10.59 -14.73 -1.03
C PHE A 141 -9.68 -15.83 -0.48
N GLU A 142 -10.22 -16.97 -0.06
CA GLU A 142 -9.44 -18.17 0.22
C GLU A 142 -8.99 -18.80 -1.10
N SER A 143 -7.69 -18.74 -1.37
CA SER A 143 -7.11 -19.41 -2.54
C SER A 143 -7.13 -20.93 -2.32
N ALA A 144 -7.50 -21.71 -3.34
CA ALA A 144 -7.51 -23.19 -3.23
C ALA A 144 -6.14 -23.80 -2.84
N ASP A 145 -5.05 -23.06 -3.11
CA ASP A 145 -3.66 -23.41 -2.78
C ASP A 145 -3.28 -23.20 -1.30
N ASP A 146 -4.05 -22.44 -0.51
CA ASP A 146 -3.73 -22.17 0.91
C ASP A 146 -3.95 -23.40 1.81
N ASN A 147 -4.68 -24.42 1.33
CA ASN A 147 -4.89 -25.67 2.06
C ASN A 147 -3.61 -26.51 2.25
N GLN A 148 -2.48 -26.13 1.65
CA GLN A 148 -1.20 -26.84 1.76
C GLN A 148 -0.17 -26.17 2.69
N ALA A 149 -0.41 -24.95 3.17
CA ALA A 149 0.51 -24.27 4.07
C ALA A 149 0.31 -24.72 5.52
N GLN A 150 0.92 -25.85 5.90
CA GLN A 150 1.02 -26.24 7.31
C GLN A 150 1.80 -25.17 8.08
N ALA A 151 1.20 -24.63 9.15
CA ALA A 151 1.86 -23.68 10.05
C ALA A 151 3.13 -24.31 10.64
N THR A 152 4.30 -23.89 10.15
CA THR A 152 5.60 -24.46 10.56
C THR A 152 6.13 -23.88 11.87
N MET A 153 5.60 -22.74 12.32
CA MET A 153 6.07 -22.02 13.52
C MET A 153 5.01 -21.95 14.62
N SER A 154 5.46 -22.07 15.86
CA SER A 154 4.64 -21.84 17.06
C SER A 154 4.20 -20.38 17.17
N ILE A 155 2.97 -20.16 17.66
CA ILE A 155 2.37 -18.82 17.84
C ILE A 155 3.29 -17.91 18.67
N TRP A 156 3.92 -18.43 19.73
CA TRP A 156 4.83 -17.66 20.58
C TRP A 156 6.08 -17.20 19.83
N SER A 157 6.66 -18.07 19.01
CA SER A 157 7.81 -17.73 18.17
C SER A 157 7.44 -16.68 17.13
N SER A 158 6.30 -16.84 16.46
CA SER A 158 5.81 -15.87 15.47
C SER A 158 5.52 -14.50 16.08
N MET A 159 4.90 -14.45 17.27
CA MET A 159 4.64 -13.19 17.99
C MET A 159 5.94 -12.49 18.41
N LEU A 160 6.92 -13.25 18.88
CA LEU A 160 8.22 -12.69 19.27
C LEU A 160 8.97 -12.12 18.05
N ILE A 161 9.00 -12.84 16.93
CA ILE A 161 9.63 -12.38 15.69
C ILE A 161 8.90 -11.16 15.14
N LEU A 162 7.57 -11.15 15.15
CA LEU A 162 6.76 -10.02 14.69
C LEU A 162 7.04 -8.77 15.52
N LEU A 163 7.08 -8.89 16.85
CA LEU A 163 7.37 -7.76 17.74
C LEU A 163 8.81 -7.27 17.56
N ALA A 164 9.78 -8.19 17.52
CA ALA A 164 11.19 -7.83 17.35
C ALA A 164 11.46 -7.14 16.00
N SER A 165 10.88 -7.66 14.91
CA SER A 165 10.99 -7.04 13.57
C SER A 165 10.31 -5.68 13.51
N THR A 166 9.13 -5.53 14.10
CA THR A 166 8.41 -4.24 14.17
C THR A 166 9.23 -3.18 14.92
N VAL A 167 9.82 -3.54 16.06
CA VAL A 167 10.70 -2.63 16.81
C VAL A 167 11.94 -2.25 16.00
N LEU A 168 12.56 -3.24 15.34
CA LEU A 168 13.74 -3.00 14.52
C LEU A 168 13.40 -2.06 13.35
N VAL A 169 12.28 -2.27 12.66
CA VAL A 169 11.79 -1.39 11.59
C VAL A 169 11.52 0.01 12.14
N ALA A 170 10.91 0.15 13.31
CA ALA A 170 10.66 1.45 13.92
C ALA A 170 11.94 2.24 14.16
N VAL A 171 12.96 1.61 14.75
CA VAL A 171 14.27 2.24 14.99
C VAL A 171 14.96 2.62 13.68
N ASN A 172 15.01 1.72 12.70
CA ASN A 172 15.62 2.01 11.40
C ASN A 172 14.86 3.09 10.62
N SER A 173 13.53 3.09 10.73
CA SER A 173 12.68 4.11 10.11
C SER A 173 12.92 5.49 10.72
N GLU A 174 13.24 5.60 12.02
CA GLU A 174 13.56 6.89 12.64
C GLU A 174 14.82 7.49 12.02
N TYR A 175 15.88 6.67 11.90
CA TYR A 175 17.12 7.08 11.24
C TYR A 175 16.90 7.39 9.74
N LEU A 176 16.11 6.57 9.05
CA LEU A 176 15.78 6.78 7.64
C LEU A 176 15.10 8.14 7.45
N VAL A 177 14.01 8.40 8.17
CA VAL A 177 13.24 9.63 8.02
C VAL A 177 14.06 10.84 8.47
N GLY A 178 14.80 10.73 9.58
CA GLY A 178 15.69 11.79 10.06
C GLY A 178 16.80 12.17 9.08
N SER A 179 17.21 11.25 8.18
CA SER A 179 18.21 11.52 7.15
C SER A 179 17.67 12.22 5.90
N ILE A 180 16.34 12.28 5.70
CA ILE A 180 15.74 12.75 4.45
C ILE A 180 16.13 14.20 4.15
N GLU A 181 16.08 15.09 5.13
CA GLU A 181 16.45 16.51 4.93
C GLU A 181 17.93 16.68 4.55
N GLY A 182 18.81 15.88 5.17
CA GLY A 182 20.22 15.82 4.81
C GLY A 182 20.43 15.39 3.36
N VAL A 183 19.76 14.31 2.93
CA VAL A 183 19.85 13.81 1.55
C VAL A 183 19.30 14.83 0.54
N VAL A 184 18.19 15.51 0.86
CA VAL A 184 17.62 16.54 -0.01
C VAL A 184 18.61 17.69 -0.22
N SER A 185 19.28 18.15 0.84
CA SER A 185 20.21 19.27 0.79
C SER A 185 21.56 18.92 0.15
N GLU A 186 22.13 17.74 0.45
CA GLU A 186 23.46 17.35 -0.03
C GLU A 186 23.43 16.71 -1.43
N CYS A 187 22.43 15.89 -1.74
CA CYS A 187 22.35 15.15 -3.01
C CYS A 187 21.55 15.89 -4.11
N ASN A 188 20.97 17.05 -3.80
CA ASN A 188 20.14 17.84 -4.70
C ASN A 188 18.96 17.05 -5.30
N VAL A 189 18.34 16.21 -4.46
CA VAL A 189 17.17 15.37 -4.80
C VAL A 189 15.94 15.95 -4.12
N SER A 190 14.80 16.02 -4.82
CA SER A 190 13.58 16.56 -4.22
C SER A 190 12.95 15.63 -3.17
N ALA A 191 12.38 16.21 -2.11
CA ALA A 191 11.61 15.45 -1.12
C ALA A 191 10.45 14.66 -1.76
N SER A 192 9.85 15.19 -2.82
CA SER A 192 8.84 14.50 -3.62
C SER A 192 9.39 13.27 -4.33
N PHE A 193 10.62 13.30 -4.85
CA PHE A 193 11.23 12.12 -5.47
C PHE A 193 11.51 11.03 -4.44
N ILE A 194 12.03 11.40 -3.26
CA ILE A 194 12.24 10.46 -2.16
C ILE A 194 10.91 9.82 -1.75
N GLY A 195 9.87 10.63 -1.58
CA GLY A 195 8.53 10.16 -1.26
C GLY A 195 7.94 9.27 -2.34
N VAL A 196 7.88 9.72 -3.60
CA VAL A 196 7.13 9.02 -4.67
C VAL A 196 7.87 7.80 -5.23
N ILE A 197 9.21 7.81 -5.23
CA ILE A 197 10.00 6.76 -5.89
C ILE A 197 10.75 5.91 -4.87
N LEU A 198 11.53 6.53 -3.98
CA LEU A 198 12.49 5.80 -3.16
C LEU A 198 11.84 5.02 -2.02
N LEU A 199 10.97 5.68 -1.24
CA LEU A 199 10.31 5.03 -0.09
C LEU A 199 9.41 3.85 -0.47
N PRO A 200 8.56 3.92 -1.52
CA PRO A 200 7.70 2.82 -1.93
C PRO A 200 8.47 1.58 -2.38
N ILE A 201 9.58 1.78 -3.11
CA ILE A 201 10.43 0.67 -3.54
C ILE A 201 10.99 -0.08 -2.34
N ILE A 202 11.42 0.64 -1.30
CA ILE A 202 11.97 0.04 -0.08
C ILE A 202 10.87 -0.59 0.78
N GLY A 203 9.75 0.12 0.97
CA GLY A 203 8.63 -0.32 1.79
C GLY A 203 8.00 -1.62 1.30
N ASN A 204 7.89 -1.78 -0.02
CA ASN A 204 7.18 -2.91 -0.64
C ASN A 204 8.12 -3.88 -1.38
N ALA A 205 9.44 -3.76 -1.22
CA ALA A 205 10.42 -4.58 -1.92
C ALA A 205 10.16 -6.09 -1.80
N CYS A 206 9.84 -6.55 -0.58
CA CYS A 206 9.54 -7.96 -0.32
C CYS A 206 8.31 -8.42 -1.10
N GLU A 207 7.25 -7.62 -1.11
CA GLU A 207 6.01 -7.90 -1.84
C GLU A 207 6.25 -7.94 -3.36
N HIS A 208 7.02 -6.97 -3.88
CA HIS A 208 7.38 -6.92 -5.29
C HIS A 208 8.09 -8.22 -5.75
N VAL A 209 9.06 -8.69 -4.95
CA VAL A 209 9.80 -9.91 -5.25
C VAL A 209 8.89 -11.13 -5.19
N THR A 210 7.99 -11.20 -4.21
CA THR A 210 7.04 -12.32 -4.11
C THR A 210 6.04 -12.33 -5.26
N SER A 211 5.47 -11.18 -5.64
CA SER A 211 4.54 -11.06 -6.76
C SER A 211 5.17 -11.51 -8.08
N VAL A 212 6.36 -10.98 -8.39
CA VAL A 212 7.09 -11.37 -9.61
C VAL A 212 7.42 -12.86 -9.60
N ARG A 213 7.81 -13.41 -8.44
CA ARG A 213 8.07 -14.85 -8.30
C ARG A 213 6.82 -15.69 -8.55
N MET A 214 5.66 -15.29 -8.02
CA MET A 214 4.39 -16.00 -8.25
C MET A 214 3.97 -15.93 -9.73
N ALA A 215 4.17 -14.80 -10.39
CA ALA A 215 3.91 -14.64 -11.82
C ALA A 215 4.80 -15.58 -12.67
N ILE A 216 6.10 -15.68 -12.36
CA ILE A 216 7.02 -16.62 -13.00
C ILE A 216 6.57 -18.07 -12.79
N MET A 217 6.04 -18.42 -11.62
CA MET A 217 5.56 -19.78 -11.29
C MET A 217 4.18 -20.13 -11.87
N ASP A 218 3.61 -19.29 -12.73
CA ASP A 218 2.26 -19.48 -13.30
C ASP A 218 1.14 -19.40 -12.28
N LYS A 219 1.32 -18.57 -11.25
CA LYS A 219 0.28 -18.27 -10.24
C LYS A 219 -0.15 -16.80 -10.33
N PRO A 220 -0.69 -16.34 -11.48
CA PRO A 220 -1.00 -14.94 -11.75
C PRO A 220 -2.03 -14.34 -10.81
N VAL A 221 -2.96 -15.13 -10.26
CA VAL A 221 -3.98 -14.68 -9.32
C VAL A 221 -3.41 -14.29 -7.96
N ILE A 222 -2.31 -14.93 -7.56
CA ILE A 222 -1.63 -14.70 -6.26
C ILE A 222 -0.56 -13.60 -6.38
N ALA A 223 -0.09 -13.34 -7.61
CA ALA A 223 0.94 -12.36 -7.93
C ALA A 223 0.42 -10.92 -7.84
#